data_AF-A0A0K0GQQ6-F1
#
_entry.id   AF-A0A0K0GQQ6-F1
#
_cell.length_a   1.000
_cell.length_b   1.000
_cell.length_c   1.000
_cell.angle_alpha   90.00
_cell.angle_beta   90.00
_cell.angle_gamma   90.00
#
_symmetry.space_group_name_H-M   'P 1'
#
loop_
_entity.id
_entity.type
_entity.pdbx_description
1 polymer ?
#
loop_
_entity_poly.entity_id
_entity_poly.type
_entity_poly.pdbx_seq_one_letter_code
_entity_poly.pdbx_strand_id
1 'polypeptide(L)' 'MTRELTVTSLHPGTTREQVSAATGWPIRFAADLAQTTPPGATELDVLRALQARTDAAHDAQAAGAEA' A
#
# COMPACT_ATOMS: atom_id res chain seq x y z
N MET A 1 -1.30 27.43 1.31
CA MET A 1 -1.24 25.97 1.36
C MET A 1 -0.31 25.57 2.49
N THR A 2 -0.81 24.93 3.54
CA THR A 2 -0.08 24.60 4.80
C THR A 2 0.90 23.43 4.68
N ARG A 3 0.96 22.74 3.52
CA ARG A 3 1.86 21.58 3.23
C ARG A 3 1.76 20.45 4.27
N GLU A 4 0.62 20.34 4.93
CA GLU A 4 0.32 19.29 5.89
C GLU A 4 -0.17 18.01 5.22
N LEU A 5 0.04 16.86 5.87
CA LEU A 5 -0.45 15.56 5.42
C LEU A 5 -1.98 15.58 5.35
N THR A 6 -2.51 15.23 4.17
CA THR A 6 -3.96 15.19 3.93
C THR A 6 -4.33 13.86 3.28
N VAL A 7 -5.30 13.17 3.86
CA VAL A 7 -5.85 11.93 3.30
C VAL A 7 -6.81 12.27 2.15
N THR A 8 -6.54 11.74 0.96
CA THR A 8 -7.31 12.00 -0.26
C THR A 8 -8.13 10.79 -0.71
N SER A 9 -7.76 9.58 -0.30
CA SER A 9 -8.46 8.35 -0.61
C SER A 9 -8.39 7.37 0.55
N LEU A 10 -9.44 6.57 0.75
CA LEU A 10 -9.45 5.43 1.67
C LEU A 10 -9.57 4.12 0.89
N HIS A 11 -8.89 3.08 1.37
CA HIS A 11 -9.10 1.74 0.83
C HIS A 11 -10.52 1.25 1.18
N PRO A 12 -11.14 0.41 0.32
CA PRO A 12 -12.43 -0.19 0.62
C PRO A 12 -12.40 -0.92 1.97
N GLY A 13 -13.35 -0.59 2.86
CA GLY A 13 -13.44 -1.16 4.20
C GLY A 13 -12.70 -0.38 5.30
N THR A 14 -11.90 0.63 4.95
CA THR A 14 -11.22 1.49 5.95
C THR A 14 -12.04 2.74 6.27
N THR A 15 -12.14 3.10 7.54
CA THR A 15 -12.86 4.30 8.01
C THR A 15 -11.92 5.45 8.43
N ARG A 16 -12.47 6.66 8.54
CA ARG A 16 -11.72 7.84 9.01
C ARG A 16 -11.27 7.68 10.45
N GLU A 17 -12.08 7.03 11.27
CA GLU A 17 -11.82 6.75 12.69
C GLU A 17 -10.64 5.79 12.83
N GLN A 18 -10.59 4.73 12.02
CA GLN A 18 -9.47 3.80 12.01
C GLN A 18 -8.15 4.50 11.64
N VAL A 19 -8.17 5.35 10.60
CA VAL A 19 -6.98 6.14 10.20
C VAL A 19 -6.56 7.10 11.30
N SER A 20 -7.52 7.77 11.93
CA SER A 20 -7.25 8.73 13.00
C SER A 20 -6.69 8.06 14.24
N ALA A 21 -7.19 6.89 14.62
CA ALA A 21 -6.70 6.10 15.75
C ALA A 21 -5.30 5.51 15.49
N ALA A 22 -5.02 5.12 14.24
CA ALA A 22 -3.72 4.59 13.83
C ALA A 22 -2.64 5.68 13.69
N THR A 23 -3.02 6.96 13.67
CA THR A 23 -2.09 8.08 13.51
C THR A 23 -1.93 8.84 14.82
N GLY A 24 -0.70 8.96 15.30
CA GLY A 24 -0.38 9.64 16.57
C GLY A 24 -0.56 11.16 16.60
N TRP A 25 -1.15 11.77 15.56
CA TRP A 25 -1.43 13.20 15.49
C TRP A 25 -2.73 13.48 14.71
N PRO A 26 -3.36 14.66 14.89
CA PRO A 26 -4.55 15.04 14.14
C PRO A 26 -4.30 15.07 12.63
N ILE A 27 -5.09 14.32 11.86
CA ILE A 27 -5.01 14.26 10.40
C ILE A 27 -6.14 15.07 9.75
N ARG A 28 -5.83 15.69 8.61
CA ARG A 28 -6.81 16.32 7.73
C ARG A 28 -7.24 15.36 6.64
N PHE A 29 -8.49 15.50 6.21
CA PHE A 29 -9.06 14.76 5.10
C PHE A 29 -9.52 15.74 4.02
N ALA A 30 -9.35 15.36 2.77
CA ALA A 30 -9.87 16.10 1.64
C ALA A 30 -11.40 16.24 1.73
N ALA A 31 -11.92 17.36 1.21
CA ALA A 31 -13.37 17.60 1.13
C ALA A 31 -14.03 16.57 0.21
N ASP A 32 -13.40 16.30 -0.93
CA ASP A 32 -13.73 15.21 -1.82
C ASP A 32 -12.83 14.01 -1.49
N LEU A 33 -13.35 13.08 -0.68
CA LEU A 33 -12.62 11.90 -0.25
C LEU A 33 -13.04 10.71 -1.11
N ALA A 34 -12.09 10.19 -1.90
CA ALA A 34 -12.33 9.04 -2.77
C ALA A 34 -12.17 7.70 -2.06
N GLN A 35 -12.59 6.63 -2.74
CA GLN A 35 -12.16 5.27 -2.43
C GLN A 35 -11.15 4.78 -3.46
N THR A 36 -10.11 4.09 -3.00
CA THR A 36 -9.11 3.50 -3.88
C THR A 36 -9.73 2.35 -4.66
N THR A 37 -9.69 2.42 -5.99
CA THR A 37 -10.23 1.37 -6.85
C THR A 37 -9.42 0.08 -6.71
N PRO A 38 -10.08 -1.09 -6.73
CA PRO A 38 -9.36 -2.35 -6.75
C PRO A 38 -8.53 -2.47 -8.04
N PRO A 39 -7.39 -3.18 -7.99
CA PRO A 39 -6.57 -3.41 -9.16
C PRO A 39 -7.29 -4.30 -10.18
N GLY A 40 -6.96 -4.12 -11.46
CA GLY A 40 -7.42 -4.94 -12.56
C GLY A 40 -6.72 -6.30 -12.63
N ALA A 41 -7.28 -7.21 -13.44
CA ALA A 41 -6.74 -8.56 -13.63
C ALA A 41 -5.27 -8.56 -14.11
N THR A 42 -4.96 -7.76 -15.14
CA THR A 42 -3.60 -7.65 -15.69
C THR A 42 -2.60 -7.14 -14.65
N GLU A 43 -2.99 -6.15 -13.84
CA GLU A 43 -2.12 -5.61 -12.79
C GLU A 43 -1.80 -6.67 -11.73
N LEU A 44 -2.80 -7.46 -11.34
CA LEU A 44 -2.63 -8.56 -10.40
C LEU A 44 -1.75 -9.67 -10.97
N ASP A 45 -1.90 -10.03 -12.25
CA ASP A 45 -1.09 -11.06 -12.88
C ASP A 45 0.38 -10.64 -12.98
N VAL A 46 0.63 -9.39 -13.39
CA VAL A 46 1.98 -8.82 -13.43
C VAL A 46 2.58 -8.77 -12.02
N LEU A 47 1.82 -8.32 -11.02
CA LEU A 47 2.30 -8.24 -9.64
C LEU A 47 2.74 -9.61 -9.11
N ARG A 48 1.94 -10.66 -9.33
CA ARG A 48 2.27 -12.03 -8.91
C ARG A 48 3.51 -12.58 -9.60
N ALA A 49 3.65 -12.31 -10.90
CA ALA A 49 4.84 -12.72 -11.66
C ALA A 49 6.10 -11.99 -11.16
N LEU A 50 5.99 -10.71 -10.79
CA LEU A 50 7.09 -9.97 -10.18
C LEU A 50 7.46 -10.53 -8.81
N GLN A 51 6.48 -10.79 -7.95
CA GLN A 51 6.70 -11.39 -6.63
C GLN A 51 7.41 -12.74 -6.73
N ALA A 52 6.94 -13.64 -7.61
CA ALA A 52 7.58 -14.95 -7.81
C ALA A 52 9.06 -14.84 -8.23
N ARG A 53 9.42 -13.83 -9.03
CA ARG A 53 10.81 -13.59 -9.41
C ARG A 53 11.63 -13.01 -8.26
N THR A 54 11.04 -12.13 -7.45
CA THR A 54 11.67 -11.59 -6.25
C THR A 54 11.96 -12.68 -5.23
N ASP A 55 11.00 -13.58 -5.00
CA ASP A 55 11.15 -14.70 -4.07
C ASP A 55 12.27 -15.64 -4.52
N ALA A 56 12.27 -16.05 -5.81
CA ALA A 56 13.33 -16.88 -6.37
C ALA A 56 14.72 -16.25 -6.26
N ALA A 57 14.82 -14.93 -6.41
CA ALA A 57 16.09 -14.20 -6.26
C ALA A 57 16.57 -14.17 -4.79
N HIS A 58 15.66 -13.96 -3.84
CA HIS A 58 15.99 -14.01 -2.42
C HIS A 58 16.41 -15.40 -1.96
N ASP A 59 15.75 -16.46 -2.44
CA ASP A 59 16.10 -17.85 -2.12
C ASP A 59 17.50 -18.22 -2.66
N ALA A 60 17.80 -17.83 -3.90
CA ALA A 60 19.13 -18.04 -4.48
C ALA A 60 20.23 -17.26 -3.74
N GLN A 61 19.93 -16.04 -3.29
CA GLN A 61 20.86 -15.24 -2.49
C GLN A 61 21.11 -15.85 -1.11
N ALA A 62 20.07 -16.40 -0.46
CA ALA A 62 20.21 -17.09 0.81
C ALA A 62 21.10 -18.34 0.66
N ALA A 63 20.86 -19.17 -0.36
CA ALA A 63 21.66 -20.36 -0.63
C ALA A 63 23.12 -20.05 -0.97
N GLY A 64 23.38 -18.94 -1.68
CA GLY A 64 24.73 -18.50 -2.01
C GLY A 64 25.50 -17.86 -0.86
N ALA A 65 24.81 -17.40 0.20
CA ALA A 65 25.44 -16.87 1.41
C ALA A 65 25.84 -17.96 2.42
N GLU A 66 25.27 -19.16 2.29
CA GLU A 66 25.52 -20.32 3.16
C GLU A 66 26.62 -21.27 2.63
N ALA A 67 27.10 -21.04 1.39
CA ALA A 67 28.15 -21.81 0.72
C ALA A 67 29.52 -21.11 0.78
#